data_AF-A0A9D6YHJ6-F1
#
_entry.id   AF-A0A9D6YHJ6-F1
#
_cell.length_a   1.000
_cell.length_b   1.000
_cell.length_c   1.000
_cell.angle_alpha   90.00
_cell.angle_beta   90.00
_cell.angle_gamma   90.00
#
_symmetry.space_group_name_H-M   'P 1'
#
loop_
_entity.id
_entity.type
_entity.pdbx_description
1 polymer ?
#
loop_
_entity_poly.entity_id
_entity_poly.type
_entity_poly.pdbx_seq_one_letter_code
_entity_poly.pdbx_strand_id
1 'polypeptide(L)'
;MRIRANGIEVNYALEGPASAPVVTLSRWLAANLTMCCHAIAGLGLTDRLGTIALPTLVIVGEDDPGTPVAAAEVIHRHITGSQLRILKSASHLSNLEQPEAFNRALADFLAEVDGDQQGP
;
A
#
# COMPACT_ATOMS: atom_id res chain seq x y z
N MET A 1 -11.69 -18.61 22.96
CA MET A 1 -11.09 -17.71 23.96
C MET A 1 -11.87 -16.40 23.99
N ARG A 2 -12.20 -15.88 25.18
CA ARG A 2 -12.86 -14.57 25.36
C ARG A 2 -11.87 -13.61 25.99
N ILE A 3 -11.55 -12.52 25.29
CA ILE A 3 -10.72 -11.42 25.82
C ILE A 3 -11.62 -10.19 25.96
N ARG A 4 -11.56 -9.52 27.13
CA ARG A 4 -12.19 -8.22 27.37
C ARG A 4 -11.15 -7.20 27.78
N ALA A 5 -11.12 -6.06 27.08
CA ALA A 5 -10.30 -4.91 27.44
C ALA A 5 -11.00 -3.62 26.99
N ASN A 6 -11.02 -2.60 27.84
CA ASN A 6 -11.57 -1.26 27.55
C ASN A 6 -12.98 -1.25 26.92
N GLY A 7 -13.86 -2.15 27.36
CA GLY A 7 -15.25 -2.22 26.86
C GLY A 7 -15.41 -2.94 25.51
N ILE A 8 -14.34 -3.47 24.92
CA ILE A 8 -14.38 -4.29 23.71
C ILE A 8 -14.29 -5.76 24.11
N GLU A 9 -15.22 -6.56 23.57
CA GLU A 9 -15.20 -8.01 23.72
C GLU A 9 -14.79 -8.67 22.40
N VAL A 10 -13.71 -9.46 22.44
CA VAL A 10 -13.27 -10.26 21.30
C VAL A 10 -13.53 -11.74 21.58
N ASN A 11 -14.33 -12.36 20.72
CA ASN A 11 -14.73 -13.76 20.80
C ASN A 11 -14.00 -14.56 19.73
N TYR A 12 -12.99 -15.35 20.12
CA TYR A 12 -12.34 -16.31 19.22
C TYR A 12 -12.94 -17.70 19.43
N ALA A 13 -13.47 -18.29 18.36
CA ALA A 13 -13.72 -19.73 18.26
C ALA A 13 -12.51 -20.36 17.56
N LEU A 14 -11.91 -21.37 18.19
CA LEU A 14 -10.85 -22.18 17.59
C LEU A 14 -11.43 -23.57 17.37
N GLU A 15 -11.40 -24.04 16.12
CA GLU A 15 -11.85 -25.39 15.76
C GLU A 15 -10.63 -26.25 15.43
N GLY A 16 -10.54 -27.45 16.00
CA GLY A 16 -9.45 -28.40 15.76
C GLY A 16 -9.07 -29.25 16.98
N PRO A 17 -8.12 -30.19 16.82
CA PRO A 17 -7.62 -31.02 17.93
C PRO A 17 -7.03 -30.18 19.05
N ALA A 18 -7.30 -30.54 20.30
CA ALA A 18 -6.81 -29.79 21.48
C ALA A 18 -5.28 -29.67 21.57
N SER A 19 -4.53 -30.55 20.90
CA SER A 19 -3.07 -30.57 20.85
C SER A 19 -2.48 -29.93 19.59
N ALA A 20 -3.31 -29.41 18.67
CA ALA A 20 -2.81 -28.81 17.44
C ALA A 20 -2.11 -27.45 17.73
N PRO A 21 -0.95 -27.18 17.11
CA PRO A 21 -0.34 -25.86 17.19
C PRO A 21 -1.24 -24.81 16.53
N VAL A 22 -1.41 -23.66 17.17
CA VAL A 22 -2.16 -22.52 16.63
C VAL A 22 -1.18 -21.51 16.04
N VAL A 23 -1.33 -21.21 14.74
CA VAL A 23 -0.64 -20.09 14.09
C VAL A 23 -1.63 -18.94 13.97
N THR A 24 -1.37 -17.83 14.67
CA THR A 24 -2.11 -16.58 14.47
C THR A 24 -1.24 -15.64 13.65
N LEU A 25 -1.79 -15.16 12.53
CA LEU A 25 -1.13 -14.12 11.74
C LEU A 25 -1.69 -12.78 12.22
N SER A 26 -0.84 -11.99 12.88
CA SER A 26 -1.20 -10.64 13.32
C SER A 26 -1.45 -9.73 12.12
N ARG A 27 -2.71 -9.63 11.71
CA ARG A 27 -3.22 -8.37 11.17
C ARG A 27 -3.89 -7.64 12.34
N TRP A 28 -3.58 -6.35 12.48
CA TRP A 28 -4.12 -5.39 13.44
C TRP A 28 -5.33 -5.93 14.23
N LEU A 29 -5.08 -6.46 15.43
CA LEU A 29 -6.01 -7.35 16.15
C LEU A 29 -7.39 -6.72 16.49
N ALA A 30 -7.54 -5.41 16.31
CA ALA A 30 -8.77 -4.66 16.61
C ALA A 30 -9.17 -3.63 15.54
N ALA A 31 -8.62 -3.70 14.31
CA ALA A 31 -9.02 -2.81 13.22
C ALA A 31 -9.55 -3.63 12.03
N ASN A 32 -10.75 -3.30 11.56
CA ASN A 32 -11.27 -3.82 10.29
C ASN A 32 -10.98 -2.83 9.15
N LEU A 33 -11.20 -3.26 7.90
CA LEU A 33 -11.00 -2.42 6.72
C LEU A 33 -11.71 -1.07 6.84
N THR A 34 -12.95 -1.08 7.32
CA THR A 34 -13.77 0.14 7.51
C THR A 34 -13.13 1.13 8.49
N MET A 35 -12.53 0.66 9.58
CA MET A 35 -11.81 1.51 10.54
C MET A 35 -10.58 2.16 9.90
N CYS A 36 -9.81 1.39 9.13
CA CYS A 36 -8.67 1.92 8.39
C CYS A 36 -9.10 2.94 7.33
N CYS A 37 -10.16 2.63 6.57
CA CYS A 37 -10.71 3.55 5.58
C CYS A 37 -11.17 4.86 6.22
N HIS A 38 -11.86 4.84 7.37
CA HIS A 38 -12.23 6.07 8.09
C HIS A 38 -11.01 6.86 8.57
N ALA A 39 -10.00 6.18 9.11
CA ALA A 39 -8.79 6.83 9.59
C ALA A 39 -8.02 7.53 8.45
N ILE A 40 -7.94 6.89 7.27
CA ILE A 40 -7.21 7.41 6.11
C ILE A 40 -8.06 8.40 5.30
N ALA A 41 -9.38 8.28 5.27
CA ALA A 41 -10.28 9.17 4.52
C ALA A 41 -10.16 10.64 4.94
N GLY A 42 -9.78 10.91 6.19
CA GLY A 42 -9.54 12.27 6.69
C GLY A 42 -8.15 12.84 6.34
N LEU A 43 -7.25 12.04 5.75
CA LEU A 43 -5.88 12.48 5.44
C LEU A 43 -5.84 13.27 4.13
N GLY A 44 -6.06 14.59 4.22
CA GLY A 44 -5.83 15.53 3.13
C GLY A 44 -4.35 15.88 2.96
N LEU A 45 -3.56 14.99 2.35
CA LEU A 45 -2.11 15.19 2.18
C LEU A 45 -1.70 15.76 0.82
N THR A 46 -2.64 15.95 -0.11
CA THR A 46 -2.36 16.41 -1.48
C THR A 46 -1.56 17.71 -1.52
N ASP A 47 -1.91 18.69 -0.69
CA ASP A 47 -1.23 19.99 -0.65
C ASP A 47 0.24 19.90 -0.19
N ARG A 48 0.61 18.80 0.47
CA ARG A 48 1.98 18.56 0.96
C ARG A 48 2.84 17.82 -0.06
N LEU A 49 2.27 17.25 -1.12
CA LEU A 49 3.00 16.47 -2.10
C LEU A 49 4.11 17.28 -2.79
N GLY A 50 3.87 18.58 -3.02
CA GLY A 50 4.87 19.49 -3.59
C GLY A 50 6.12 19.71 -2.74
N THR A 51 6.10 19.30 -1.47
CA THR A 51 7.28 19.36 -0.58
C THR A 51 8.25 18.20 -0.79
N ILE A 52 7.87 17.17 -1.56
CA ILE A 52 8.71 16.03 -1.88
C ILE A 52 9.71 16.46 -2.96
N ALA A 53 10.97 16.62 -2.56
CA ALA A 53 12.07 17.01 -3.45
C ALA A 53 12.92 15.82 -3.95
N LEU A 54 12.62 14.61 -3.49
CA LEU A 54 13.36 13.40 -3.83
C LEU A 54 12.79 12.74 -5.09
N PRO A 55 13.61 12.02 -5.88
CA PRO A 55 13.13 11.18 -6.96
C PRO A 55 12.00 10.26 -6.46
N THR A 56 10.90 10.20 -7.20
CA THR A 56 9.70 9.49 -6.76
C THR A 56 9.10 8.69 -7.91
N LEU A 57 8.81 7.41 -7.65
CA LEU A 57 8.05 6.56 -8.55
C LEU A 57 6.65 6.31 -7.98
N VAL A 58 5.62 6.56 -8.78
CA VAL A 58 4.22 6.24 -8.50
C VAL A 58 3.82 5.05 -9.37
N ILE A 59 3.42 3.93 -8.77
CA ILE A 59 2.93 2.74 -9.48
C ILE A 59 1.46 2.53 -9.09
N VAL A 60 0.60 2.27 -10.07
CA VAL A 60 -0.83 2.01 -9.85
C VAL A 60 -1.34 0.92 -10.81
N GLY A 61 -2.30 0.12 -10.38
CA GLY A 61 -3.05 -0.78 -11.25
C GLY A 61 -4.15 -0.03 -12.02
N GLU A 62 -4.30 -0.33 -13.31
CA GLU A 62 -5.35 0.26 -14.17
C GLU A 62 -6.78 0.03 -13.64
N ASP A 63 -7.01 -1.14 -13.04
CA ASP A 63 -8.32 -1.62 -12.57
C ASP A 63 -8.48 -1.50 -11.04
N ASP A 64 -7.74 -0.58 -10.39
CA ASP A 64 -7.84 -0.36 -8.95
C ASP A 64 -9.02 0.57 -8.59
N PRO A 65 -10.09 0.06 -7.95
CA PRO A 65 -11.22 0.88 -7.55
C PRO A 65 -10.96 1.69 -6.27
N GLY A 66 -9.99 1.29 -5.44
CA GLY A 66 -9.67 1.91 -4.16
C GLY A 66 -8.72 3.09 -4.30
N THR A 67 -7.73 2.97 -5.19
CA THR A 67 -6.80 4.04 -5.56
C THR A 67 -6.72 4.17 -7.09
N PRO A 68 -7.75 4.77 -7.72
CA PRO A 68 -7.84 4.80 -9.18
C PRO A 68 -6.70 5.58 -9.82
N VAL A 69 -6.43 5.31 -11.10
CA VAL A 69 -5.38 5.97 -11.91
C VAL A 69 -5.43 7.50 -11.77
N ALA A 70 -6.63 8.10 -11.76
CA ALA A 70 -6.79 9.54 -11.59
C ALA A 70 -6.17 10.09 -10.28
N ALA A 71 -6.20 9.31 -9.19
CA ALA A 71 -5.54 9.68 -7.94
C ALA A 71 -4.01 9.61 -8.06
N ALA A 72 -3.49 8.59 -8.75
CA ALA A 72 -2.06 8.48 -9.03
C ALA A 72 -1.56 9.61 -9.95
N GLU A 73 -2.36 10.02 -10.95
CA GLU A 73 -2.08 11.19 -11.78
C GLU A 73 -2.04 12.49 -10.97
N VAL A 74 -2.95 12.65 -9.99
CA VAL A 74 -2.89 13.78 -9.06
C VAL A 74 -1.55 13.77 -8.32
N ILE A 75 -1.13 12.62 -7.77
CA ILE A 75 0.16 12.53 -7.07
C ILE A 75 1.31 12.92 -7.98
N HIS A 76 1.37 12.32 -9.18
CA HIS A 76 2.42 12.56 -10.16
C HIS A 76 2.51 14.05 -10.57
N ARG A 77 1.37 14.71 -10.78
CA ARG A 77 1.34 16.15 -11.12
C ARG A 77 1.86 17.05 -9.99
N HIS A 78 1.71 16.65 -8.73
CA HIS A 78 2.12 17.48 -7.59
C HIS A 78 3.57 17.24 -7.17
N ILE A 79 4.14 16.07 -7.45
CA ILE A 79 5.54 15.76 -7.14
C ILE A 79 6.39 16.05 -8.36
N THR A 80 7.18 17.12 -8.29
CA THR A 80 8.07 17.54 -9.38
C THR A 80 9.11 16.46 -9.66
N GLY A 81 9.29 16.08 -10.93
CA GLY A 81 10.26 15.06 -11.33
C GLY A 81 9.86 13.61 -10.98
N SER A 82 8.64 13.38 -10.49
CA SER A 82 8.15 12.02 -10.28
C SER A 82 7.93 11.28 -11.61
N GLN A 83 7.91 9.96 -11.55
CA GLN A 83 7.52 9.08 -12.64
C GLN A 83 6.21 8.38 -12.32
N LEU A 84 5.36 8.17 -13.32
CA LEU A 84 4.12 7.39 -13.19
C LEU A 84 4.20 6.10 -14.03
N ARG A 85 3.81 4.99 -13.43
CA ARG A 85 3.69 3.67 -14.08
C ARG A 85 2.30 3.10 -13.80
N ILE A 86 1.55 2.91 -14.87
CA ILE A 86 0.22 2.28 -14.84
C ILE A 86 0.38 0.84 -15.32
N LEU A 87 0.07 -0.12 -14.46
CA LEU A 87 0.10 -1.54 -14.78
C LEU A 87 -1.28 -1.94 -15.34
N LYS A 88 -1.34 -2.17 -16.65
CA LYS A 88 -2.57 -2.57 -17.35
C LYS A 88 -3.09 -3.90 -16.82
N SER A 89 -4.40 -4.06 -16.67
CA SER A 89 -5.00 -5.30 -16.17
C SER A 89 -4.52 -5.73 -14.76
N ALA A 90 -4.21 -4.76 -13.90
CA ALA A 90 -3.89 -4.97 -12.48
C ALA A 90 -4.78 -4.06 -11.62
N SER A 91 -5.17 -4.54 -10.45
CA SER A 91 -5.96 -3.83 -9.45
C SER A 91 -5.10 -3.40 -8.27
N HIS A 92 -5.69 -3.32 -7.07
CA HIS A 92 -5.07 -2.72 -5.88
C HIS A 92 -3.78 -3.40 -5.42
N LEU A 93 -3.70 -4.72 -5.55
CA LEU A 93 -2.51 -5.50 -5.15
C LEU A 93 -1.60 -5.75 -6.37
N SER A 94 -1.30 -4.69 -7.12
CA SER A 94 -0.62 -4.77 -8.42
C SER A 94 0.75 -5.46 -8.36
N ASN A 95 1.43 -5.41 -7.20
CA ASN A 95 2.68 -6.12 -6.97
C ASN A 95 2.52 -7.64 -6.84
N LEU A 96 1.35 -8.12 -6.41
CA LEU A 96 1.01 -9.54 -6.34
C LEU A 96 0.38 -10.04 -7.64
N GLU A 97 -0.43 -9.21 -8.28
CA GLU A 97 -1.13 -9.56 -9.51
C GLU A 97 -0.21 -9.56 -10.74
N GLN A 98 0.75 -8.62 -10.80
CA GLN A 98 1.73 -8.52 -11.89
C GLN A 98 3.16 -8.31 -11.36
N PRO A 99 3.73 -9.31 -10.68
CA PRO A 99 5.02 -9.18 -10.02
C PRO A 99 6.15 -8.84 -11.00
N GLU A 100 6.17 -9.40 -12.22
CA GLU A 100 7.22 -9.12 -13.20
C GLU A 100 7.18 -7.67 -13.70
N ALA A 101 5.99 -7.14 -13.98
CA ALA A 101 5.83 -5.77 -14.45
C ALA A 101 6.13 -4.76 -13.34
N PHE A 102 5.64 -5.03 -12.12
CA PHE A 102 5.90 -4.22 -10.94
C PHE A 102 7.40 -4.19 -10.60
N ASN A 103 8.03 -5.37 -10.51
CA ASN A 103 9.45 -5.47 -10.14
C ASN A 103 10.37 -4.82 -11.19
N ARG A 104 10.01 -4.89 -12.48
CA ARG A 104 10.77 -4.20 -13.53
C ARG A 104 10.68 -2.69 -13.37
N ALA A 105 9.48 -2.13 -13.22
CA ALA A 105 9.28 -0.69 -13.00
C ALA A 105 10.04 -0.19 -11.76
N LEU A 106 10.04 -0.99 -10.68
CA LEU A 106 10.80 -0.69 -9.46
C LEU A 106 12.32 -0.76 -9.69
N ALA A 107 12.80 -1.83 -10.32
CA ALA A 107 14.24 -2.03 -10.55
C ALA A 107 14.83 -0.97 -11.48
N ASP A 108 14.13 -0.62 -12.56
CA ASP A 108 14.56 0.41 -13.51
C ASP A 108 14.70 1.76 -12.80
N PHE A 109 13.71 2.15 -11.99
CA PHE A 109 13.76 3.39 -11.21
C PHE A 109 14.89 3.41 -10.18
N LEU A 110 15.12 2.29 -9.47
CA LEU A 110 16.22 2.21 -8.50
C LEU A 110 17.58 2.33 -9.19
N ALA A 111 17.77 1.68 -10.35
CA ALA A 111 19.00 1.80 -11.12
C ALA A 111 19.26 3.23 -11.62
N GLU A 112 18.21 3.95 -12.06
CA GLU A 112 18.31 5.36 -12.43
C GLU A 112 18.74 6.24 -11.24
N VAL A 113 18.10 6.07 -10.08
CA VAL A 113 18.41 6.85 -8.88
C VAL A 113 19.82 6.54 -8.35
N ASP A 114 20.22 5.27 -8.33
CA ASP A 114 21.57 4.85 -7.90
C ASP A 114 22.65 5.36 -8.85
N GLY A 115 22.34 5.48 -10.15
CA GLY A 115 23.21 6.09 -11.16
C GLY A 115 23.37 7.60 -10.98
N ASP A 116 22.29 8.31 -10.63
CA ASP A 116 22.33 9.76 -10.34
C ASP A 116 23.03 10.09 -9.03
N GLN A 117 22.98 9.20 -8.03
CA GLN A 117 23.74 9.31 -6.78
C GLN A 117 25.26 9.12 -6.97
N GLN A 118 25.69 8.66 -8.15
CA GLN A 118 27.10 8.46 -8.54
C GLN A 118 27.63 9.56 -9.47
N GLY A 119 27.05 10.77 -9.42
CA GLY A 119 27.60 11.97 -10.09
C GLY A 119 29.00 12.37 -9.59
N PRO A 120 29.77 13.13 -10.41
CA PRO A 120 31.23 13.04 -10.58
C PRO A 120 32.12 13.15 -9.33
#